data_AF-A0A7W0X0J8-F1
#
_entry.id   AF-A0A7W0X0J8-F1
#
_cell.length_a   1.000
_cell.length_b   1.000
_cell.length_c   1.000
_cell.angle_alpha   90.00
_cell.angle_beta   90.00
_cell.angle_gamma   90.00
#
_symmetry.space_group_name_H-M   'P 1'
#
loop_
_entity.id
_entity.type
_entity.pdbx_description
1 polymer ?
#
loop_
_entity_poly.entity_id
_entity_poly.type
_entity_poly.pdbx_seq_one_letter_code
_entity_poly.pdbx_strand_id
1 'polypeptide(L)'
;MKSALLILAAACGSAAAACGVPATPRDAPPAWQARPMGGTRAIDPGVRADHELLDAHGCATCHAAIVDEWSQSRHALAWTNGIFQREYSARPQAWCVNCHAPLTTQQAAISGAHAAQGVDCATCHVRAGKLVSATRGKTSPHDTIVDASFGTPAFCADCHQFTFPVLD
;
A
#
# COMPACT_ATOMS: atom_id res chain seq x y z
N MET A 1 72.54 -23.57 -30.53
CA MET A 1 71.21 -24.15 -30.20
C MET A 1 70.48 -23.11 -29.37
N LYS A 2 69.46 -22.45 -29.94
CA LYS A 2 68.69 -21.37 -29.32
C LYS A 2 67.47 -21.99 -28.63
N SER A 3 67.39 -21.96 -27.31
CA SER A 3 66.21 -22.42 -26.56
C SER A 3 65.28 -21.24 -26.33
N ALA A 4 64.10 -21.28 -26.95
CA ALA A 4 63.01 -20.34 -26.76
C ALA A 4 62.22 -20.72 -25.49
N LEU A 5 62.14 -19.80 -24.53
CA LEU A 5 61.32 -19.95 -23.32
C LEU A 5 59.95 -19.31 -23.60
N LEU A 6 58.91 -20.13 -23.78
CA LEU A 6 57.53 -19.67 -23.88
C LEU A 6 57.03 -19.17 -22.52
N ILE A 7 56.60 -17.92 -22.48
CA ILE A 7 55.90 -17.30 -21.35
C ILE A 7 54.41 -17.63 -21.50
N LEU A 8 53.87 -18.50 -20.64
CA LEU A 8 52.41 -18.66 -20.49
C LEU A 8 51.88 -17.51 -19.62
N ALA A 9 51.18 -16.56 -20.23
CA ALA A 9 50.38 -15.57 -19.52
C ALA A 9 49.06 -16.23 -19.07
N ALA A 10 48.91 -16.43 -17.76
CA ALA A 10 47.63 -16.84 -17.17
C ALA A 10 46.68 -15.64 -17.14
N ALA A 11 45.71 -15.61 -18.05
CA ALA A 11 44.62 -14.65 -18.02
C ALA A 11 43.67 -15.00 -16.87
N CYS A 12 43.68 -14.17 -15.82
CA CYS A 12 42.71 -14.25 -14.72
C CYS A 12 41.37 -13.68 -15.24
N GLY A 13 40.45 -14.57 -15.63
CA GLY A 13 39.10 -14.20 -16.04
C GLY A 13 38.25 -13.85 -14.82
N SER A 14 37.97 -12.57 -14.62
CA SER A 14 37.02 -12.08 -13.62
C SER A 14 35.59 -12.45 -14.03
N ALA A 15 35.05 -13.54 -13.49
CA ALA A 15 33.63 -13.83 -13.57
C ALA A 15 32.87 -12.83 -12.68
N ALA A 16 32.14 -11.91 -13.31
CA ALA A 16 31.19 -11.06 -12.61
C ALA A 16 30.10 -11.94 -11.99
N ALA A 17 30.06 -12.00 -10.67
CA ALA A 17 28.96 -12.60 -9.94
C ALA A 17 27.69 -11.80 -10.25
N ALA A 18 26.77 -12.41 -10.99
CA ALA A 18 25.45 -11.84 -11.20
C ALA A 18 24.78 -11.68 -9.83
N CYS A 19 24.45 -10.44 -9.46
CA CYS A 19 23.58 -10.13 -8.34
C CYS A 19 22.21 -10.74 -8.63
N GLY A 20 22.01 -12.01 -8.27
CA GLY A 20 20.72 -12.64 -8.28
C GLY A 20 19.82 -11.93 -7.28
N VAL A 21 18.75 -11.32 -7.76
CA VAL A 21 17.65 -10.88 -6.89
C VAL A 21 17.19 -12.10 -6.08
N PRO A 22 17.22 -12.05 -4.74
CA PRO A 22 16.76 -13.18 -3.95
C PRO A 22 15.29 -13.45 -4.28
N ALA A 23 14.99 -14.68 -4.69
CA ALA A 23 13.62 -15.11 -4.91
C ALA A 23 12.85 -14.96 -3.59
N THR A 24 11.72 -14.26 -3.63
CA THR A 24 10.81 -14.20 -2.48
C THR A 24 10.40 -15.62 -2.08
N PRO A 25 10.46 -15.99 -0.79
CA PRO A 25 10.03 -17.31 -0.34
C PRO A 25 8.59 -17.57 -0.81
N ARG A 26 8.34 -18.76 -1.38
CA ARG A 26 7.02 -19.13 -1.93
C ARG A 26 5.89 -19.08 -0.90
N ASP A 27 6.24 -19.12 0.39
CA ASP A 27 5.31 -19.13 1.52
C ASP A 27 5.21 -17.77 2.23
N ALA A 28 5.93 -16.74 1.75
CA ALA A 28 5.80 -15.41 2.32
C ALA A 28 4.42 -14.83 2.00
N PRO A 29 3.73 -14.19 2.97
CA PRO A 29 2.48 -13.51 2.66
C PRO A 29 2.73 -12.47 1.57
N PRO A 30 1.80 -12.30 0.60
CA PRO A 30 1.96 -11.33 -0.46
C PRO A 30 2.25 -9.93 0.11
N ALA A 31 2.99 -9.12 -0.65
CA ALA A 31 3.54 -7.84 -0.18
C ALA A 31 2.51 -6.86 0.42
N TRP A 32 1.23 -7.01 0.06
CA TRP A 32 0.12 -6.23 0.59
C TRP A 32 -0.37 -6.69 1.97
N GLN A 33 -0.15 -7.95 2.36
CA GLN A 33 -0.41 -8.49 3.71
C GLN A 33 0.78 -8.25 4.64
N ALA A 34 2.00 -8.23 4.11
CA ALA A 34 3.22 -7.96 4.87
C ALA A 34 3.42 -6.45 5.14
N ARG A 35 2.39 -5.77 5.67
CA ARG A 35 2.50 -4.35 6.07
C ARG A 35 2.90 -4.27 7.54
N PRO A 36 4.09 -3.69 7.85
CA PRO A 36 4.52 -3.52 9.23
C PRO A 36 3.57 -2.57 9.94
N MET A 37 3.37 -2.80 11.23
CA MET A 37 2.41 -2.05 12.04
C MET A 37 2.85 -0.60 12.23
N GLY A 38 1.89 0.30 12.37
CA GLY A 38 2.14 1.72 12.64
C GLY A 38 2.26 2.58 11.39
N GLY A 39 1.80 2.18 10.21
CA GLY A 39 1.60 3.14 9.12
C GLY A 39 2.93 3.68 8.62
N THR A 40 3.94 2.83 8.51
CA THR A 40 5.29 3.24 8.10
C THR A 40 5.39 3.53 6.59
N ARG A 41 4.35 3.22 5.82
CA ARG A 41 4.30 3.43 4.37
C ARG A 41 2.86 3.62 3.87
N ALA A 42 2.71 4.34 2.77
CA ALA A 42 1.46 4.41 2.02
C ALA A 42 0.99 3.03 1.52
N ILE A 43 -0.28 2.92 1.17
CA ILE A 43 -0.92 1.77 0.54
C ILE A 43 -0.83 1.93 -0.96
N ASP A 44 -0.14 0.99 -1.62
CA ASP A 44 -0.23 0.84 -3.07
C ASP A 44 -1.42 -0.08 -3.41
N PRO A 45 -2.48 0.45 -4.07
CA PRO A 45 -3.63 -0.35 -4.45
C PRO A 45 -3.33 -1.29 -5.63
N GLY A 46 -2.22 -1.12 -6.36
CA GLY A 46 -1.86 -1.92 -7.53
C GLY A 46 -2.75 -1.65 -8.75
N VAL A 47 -3.35 -0.46 -8.82
CA VAL A 47 -4.07 0.05 -10.01
C VAL A 47 -3.51 1.41 -10.41
N ARG A 48 -3.76 1.82 -11.65
CA ARG A 48 -3.46 3.17 -12.16
C ARG A 48 -4.18 4.25 -11.35
N ALA A 49 -3.59 5.44 -11.27
CA ALA A 49 -4.08 6.51 -10.41
C ALA A 49 -5.47 7.04 -10.76
N ASP A 50 -5.88 6.92 -12.03
CA ASP A 50 -7.17 7.32 -12.56
C ASP A 50 -8.18 6.17 -12.63
N HIS A 51 -7.95 5.09 -11.88
CA HIS A 51 -8.89 3.99 -11.80
C HIS A 51 -10.06 4.33 -10.88
N GLU A 52 -11.28 4.09 -11.35
CA GLU A 52 -12.54 4.31 -10.61
C GLU A 52 -12.62 3.61 -9.24
N LEU A 53 -11.80 2.58 -9.01
CA LEU A 53 -11.76 1.87 -7.73
C LEU A 53 -11.10 2.70 -6.63
N LEU A 54 -10.44 3.81 -7.00
CA LEU A 54 -9.78 4.75 -6.09
C LEU A 54 -10.62 6.00 -5.81
N ASP A 55 -11.91 5.95 -6.16
CA ASP A 55 -12.89 6.98 -5.86
C ASP A 55 -14.13 6.34 -5.22
N ALA A 56 -14.51 6.81 -4.04
CA ALA A 56 -15.72 6.37 -3.37
C ALA A 56 -17.00 6.57 -4.23
N HIS A 57 -17.05 7.58 -5.11
CA HIS A 57 -18.19 7.78 -6.02
C HIS A 57 -18.35 6.63 -7.01
N GLY A 58 -17.25 6.03 -7.44
CA GLY A 58 -17.28 4.84 -8.30
C GLY A 58 -17.90 3.64 -7.62
N CYS A 59 -17.61 3.49 -6.33
CA CYS A 59 -18.24 2.47 -5.49
C CYS A 59 -19.74 2.74 -5.34
N ALA A 60 -20.15 4.00 -5.22
CA ALA A 60 -21.54 4.40 -5.01
C ALA A 60 -22.47 4.02 -6.18
N THR A 61 -21.92 3.81 -7.38
CA THR A 61 -22.71 3.38 -8.55
C THR A 61 -23.46 2.06 -8.33
N CYS A 62 -22.93 1.17 -7.48
CA CYS A 62 -23.58 -0.08 -7.07
C CYS A 62 -23.78 -0.18 -5.55
N HIS A 63 -23.01 0.56 -4.75
CA HIS A 63 -22.99 0.48 -3.29
C HIS A 63 -23.37 1.81 -2.61
N ALA A 64 -24.33 2.54 -3.18
CA ALA A 64 -24.75 3.86 -2.71
C ALA A 64 -24.97 3.95 -1.19
N ALA A 65 -25.78 3.05 -0.62
CA ALA A 65 -26.06 3.05 0.82
C ALA A 65 -24.79 2.88 1.69
N ILE A 66 -23.83 2.06 1.24
CA ILE A 66 -22.57 1.84 1.96
C ILE A 66 -21.70 3.10 1.88
N VAL A 67 -21.66 3.75 0.73
CA VAL A 67 -20.92 5.01 0.57
C VAL A 67 -21.55 6.13 1.39
N ASP A 68 -22.89 6.20 1.44
CA ASP A 68 -23.60 7.16 2.27
C ASP A 68 -23.25 6.98 3.76
N GLU A 69 -23.23 5.73 4.25
CA GLU A 69 -22.80 5.42 5.62
C GLU A 69 -21.33 5.77 5.86
N TRP A 70 -20.44 5.39 4.94
CA TRP A 70 -19.02 5.70 5.03
C TRP A 70 -18.77 7.21 5.07
N SER A 71 -19.50 8.00 4.29
CA SER A 71 -19.31 9.46 4.19
C SER A 71 -19.50 10.18 5.53
N GLN A 72 -20.24 9.56 6.46
CA GLN A 72 -20.50 10.08 7.81
C GLN A 72 -19.52 9.54 8.87
N SER A 73 -18.61 8.64 8.46
CA SER A 73 -17.69 7.96 9.37
C SER A 73 -16.44 8.79 9.69
N ARG A 74 -15.72 8.39 10.74
CA ARG A 74 -14.41 8.99 11.06
C ARG A 74 -13.32 8.62 10.05
N HIS A 75 -13.50 7.55 9.28
CA HIS A 75 -12.60 7.18 8.20
C HIS A 75 -12.69 8.17 7.03
N ALA A 76 -13.90 8.50 6.57
CA ALA A 76 -14.10 9.51 5.53
C ALA A 76 -13.58 10.89 5.96
N LEU A 77 -13.74 11.22 7.25
CA LEU A 77 -13.26 12.49 7.81
C LEU A 77 -11.77 12.48 8.20
N ALA A 78 -11.04 11.38 7.99
CA ALA A 78 -9.69 11.24 8.53
C ALA A 78 -8.79 12.40 8.07
N TRP A 79 -8.70 12.65 6.76
CA TRP A 79 -7.94 13.78 6.22
C TRP A 79 -8.55 15.12 6.60
N THR A 80 -9.86 15.30 6.47
CA THR A 80 -10.51 16.63 6.59
C THR A 80 -10.80 17.06 8.03
N ASN A 81 -10.51 16.21 9.02
CA ASN A 81 -10.69 16.53 10.42
C ASN A 81 -9.90 17.79 10.83
N GLY A 82 -10.59 18.77 11.43
CA GLY A 82 -9.99 20.07 11.76
C GLY A 82 -8.85 20.00 12.79
N ILE A 83 -8.89 19.05 13.74
CA ILE A 83 -7.80 18.84 14.70
C ILE A 83 -6.57 18.30 13.96
N PHE A 84 -6.78 17.28 13.12
CA PHE A 84 -5.71 16.73 12.29
C PHE A 84 -5.10 17.80 11.38
N GLN A 85 -5.93 18.56 10.66
CA GLN A 85 -5.47 19.60 9.74
C GLN A 85 -4.67 20.70 10.45
N ARG A 86 -5.07 21.08 11.67
CA ARG A 86 -4.31 22.01 12.51
C ARG A 86 -2.90 21.49 12.82
N GLU A 87 -2.79 20.25 13.30
CA GLU A 87 -1.51 19.67 13.67
C GLU A 87 -0.62 19.40 12.44
N TYR A 88 -1.21 18.83 11.38
CA TYR A 88 -0.50 18.51 10.14
C TYR A 88 0.04 19.78 9.46
N SER A 89 -0.74 20.86 9.43
CA SER A 89 -0.30 22.13 8.86
C SER A 89 0.87 22.75 9.63
N ALA A 90 0.91 22.55 10.95
CA ALA A 90 2.02 23.03 11.78
C ALA A 90 3.28 22.17 11.63
N ARG A 91 3.12 20.85 11.45
CA ARG A 91 4.23 19.87 11.41
C ARG A 91 3.90 18.72 10.45
N PRO A 92 4.04 18.92 9.14
CA PRO A 92 3.70 17.89 8.17
C PRO A 92 4.71 16.75 8.23
N GLN A 93 4.23 15.52 8.44
CA GLN A 93 5.05 14.32 8.40
C GLN A 93 4.40 13.27 7.49
N ALA A 94 5.21 12.54 6.72
CA ALA A 94 4.71 11.48 5.84
C ALA A 94 3.91 10.40 6.62
N TRP A 95 4.37 10.09 7.84
CA TRP A 95 3.66 9.20 8.77
C TRP A 95 2.20 9.62 9.00
N CYS A 96 1.91 10.92 9.14
CA CYS A 96 0.57 11.42 9.43
C CYS A 96 -0.43 11.02 8.35
N VAL A 97 -0.01 11.07 7.08
CA VAL A 97 -0.88 10.77 5.94
C VAL A 97 -0.99 9.28 5.64
N ASN A 98 -0.11 8.44 6.17
CA ASN A 98 -0.21 6.98 6.04
C ASN A 98 -1.42 6.38 6.76
N CYS A 99 -2.09 7.15 7.62
CA CYS A 99 -3.36 6.77 8.26
C CYS A 99 -4.53 7.69 7.88
N HIS A 100 -4.26 8.94 7.45
CA HIS A 100 -5.31 9.93 7.21
C HIS A 100 -5.65 10.12 5.72
N ALA A 101 -4.76 9.76 4.81
CA ALA A 101 -4.97 9.72 3.35
C ALA A 101 -4.02 8.66 2.77
N PRO A 102 -4.25 7.37 3.08
CA PRO A 102 -3.21 6.36 3.09
C PRO A 102 -2.83 5.83 1.72
N LEU A 103 -3.62 6.05 0.66
CA LEU A 103 -3.28 5.55 -0.68
C LEU A 103 -2.16 6.37 -1.31
N THR A 104 -1.30 5.71 -2.07
CA THR A 104 -0.25 6.38 -2.87
C THR A 104 -0.82 7.45 -3.79
N THR A 105 -2.02 7.25 -4.33
CA THR A 105 -2.69 8.21 -5.22
C THR A 105 -3.23 9.43 -4.51
N GLN A 106 -3.72 9.28 -3.28
CA GLN A 106 -4.10 10.40 -2.43
C GLN A 106 -2.86 11.23 -2.07
N GLN A 107 -1.76 10.58 -1.68
CA GLN A 107 -0.53 11.27 -1.29
C GLN A 107 0.16 11.98 -2.45
N ALA A 108 0.08 11.42 -3.68
CA ALA A 108 0.60 12.07 -4.87
C ALA A 108 -0.06 13.44 -5.16
N ALA A 109 -1.30 13.63 -4.73
CA ALA A 109 -2.04 14.87 -4.85
C ALA A 109 -2.79 15.17 -3.53
N ILE A 110 -2.04 15.42 -2.45
CA ILE A 110 -2.58 15.49 -1.09
C ILE A 110 -3.60 16.64 -0.84
N SER A 111 -3.62 17.65 -1.71
CA SER A 111 -4.63 18.72 -1.71
C SER A 111 -5.83 18.45 -2.62
N GLY A 112 -5.87 17.29 -3.28
CA GLY A 112 -6.86 16.91 -4.28
C GLY A 112 -8.11 16.24 -3.68
N ALA A 113 -9.10 16.00 -4.55
CA ALA A 113 -10.39 15.40 -4.17
C ALA A 113 -10.24 14.00 -3.55
N HIS A 114 -9.32 13.17 -4.04
CA HIS A 114 -9.10 11.83 -3.47
C HIS A 114 -8.60 11.89 -2.03
N ALA A 115 -7.71 12.84 -1.68
CA ALA A 115 -7.26 13.01 -0.31
C ALA A 115 -8.42 13.43 0.62
N ALA A 116 -9.36 14.23 0.13
CA ALA A 116 -10.57 14.62 0.87
C ALA A 116 -11.46 13.43 1.27
N GLN A 117 -11.31 12.27 0.62
CA GLN A 117 -12.00 11.03 0.98
C GLN A 117 -11.37 10.32 2.19
N GLY A 118 -10.20 10.75 2.67
CA GLY A 118 -9.58 10.18 3.88
C GLY A 118 -9.28 8.68 3.74
N VAL A 119 -9.69 7.89 4.72
CA VAL A 119 -9.66 6.41 4.65
C VAL A 119 -10.91 5.98 3.88
N ASP A 120 -10.78 5.78 2.58
CA ASP A 120 -11.87 5.47 1.65
C ASP A 120 -12.11 3.97 1.46
N CYS A 121 -12.96 3.61 0.50
CA CYS A 121 -13.26 2.21 0.18
C CYS A 121 -12.00 1.45 -0.27
N ALA A 122 -11.19 2.07 -1.13
CA ALA A 122 -10.00 1.48 -1.73
C ALA A 122 -8.90 1.21 -0.70
N THR A 123 -8.82 2.06 0.31
CA THR A 123 -7.92 1.93 1.46
C THR A 123 -8.03 0.56 2.11
N CYS A 124 -9.23 -0.01 2.21
CA CYS A 124 -9.41 -1.37 2.76
C CYS A 124 -9.53 -2.42 1.66
N HIS A 125 -10.33 -2.13 0.63
CA HIS A 125 -10.75 -3.17 -0.29
C HIS A 125 -9.83 -3.37 -1.49
N VAL A 126 -8.95 -2.44 -1.86
CA VAL A 126 -8.18 -2.58 -3.11
C VAL A 126 -6.72 -2.90 -2.81
N ARG A 127 -6.25 -4.07 -3.25
CA ARG A 127 -4.86 -4.52 -3.16
C ARG A 127 -4.45 -5.28 -4.40
N ALA A 128 -3.23 -5.03 -4.88
CA ALA A 128 -2.68 -5.73 -6.04
C ALA A 128 -3.65 -5.77 -7.25
N GLY A 129 -4.40 -4.68 -7.46
CA GLY A 129 -5.38 -4.56 -8.54
C GLY A 129 -6.70 -5.28 -8.33
N LYS A 130 -6.94 -5.88 -7.16
CA LYS A 130 -8.11 -6.72 -6.87
C LYS A 130 -8.83 -6.25 -5.61
N LEU A 131 -10.07 -6.71 -5.45
CA LEU A 131 -10.84 -6.49 -4.25
C LEU A 131 -10.40 -7.47 -3.16
N VAL A 132 -10.36 -7.06 -1.90
CA VAL A 132 -10.06 -7.89 -0.73
C VAL A 132 -11.30 -7.93 0.16
N SER A 133 -11.65 -9.13 0.62
CA SER A 133 -12.76 -9.36 1.54
C SER A 133 -12.56 -10.67 2.30
N ALA A 134 -13.23 -10.83 3.43
CA ALA A 134 -13.25 -12.08 4.19
C ALA A 134 -13.92 -13.23 3.44
N THR A 135 -14.84 -12.90 2.52
CA THR A 135 -15.55 -13.86 1.68
C THR A 135 -15.81 -13.27 0.29
N ARG A 136 -16.00 -14.14 -0.71
CA ARG A 136 -16.44 -13.73 -2.06
C ARG A 136 -17.90 -14.10 -2.26
N GLY A 137 -18.73 -13.09 -2.52
CA GLY A 137 -20.13 -13.30 -2.92
C GLY A 137 -20.20 -14.02 -4.27
N LYS A 138 -21.14 -14.97 -4.41
CA LYS A 138 -21.29 -15.82 -5.61
C LYS A 138 -21.47 -15.02 -6.90
N THR A 139 -22.15 -13.88 -6.80
CA THR A 139 -22.49 -12.99 -7.93
C THR A 139 -21.60 -11.75 -7.99
N SER A 140 -20.53 -11.69 -7.19
CA SER A 140 -19.62 -10.54 -7.20
C SER A 140 -18.98 -10.39 -8.59
N PRO A 141 -19.16 -9.24 -9.26
CA PRO A 141 -18.51 -8.98 -10.55
C PRO A 141 -17.02 -8.68 -10.39
N HIS A 142 -16.54 -8.48 -9.16
CA HIS A 142 -15.16 -8.13 -8.87
C HIS A 142 -14.29 -9.39 -8.73
N ASP A 143 -13.08 -9.32 -9.30
CA ASP A 143 -12.01 -10.24 -8.91
C ASP A 143 -11.65 -9.97 -7.45
N THR A 144 -11.78 -11.01 -6.61
CA THR A 144 -11.72 -10.88 -5.15
C THR A 144 -10.69 -11.85 -4.58
N ILE A 145 -9.71 -11.30 -3.88
CA ILE A 145 -8.84 -12.02 -2.98
C ILE A 145 -9.60 -12.27 -1.67
N VAL A 146 -9.78 -13.53 -1.32
CA VAL A 146 -10.35 -13.92 -0.03
C VAL A 146 -9.25 -13.93 1.02
N ASP A 147 -9.40 -13.10 2.04
CA ASP A 147 -8.45 -12.98 3.15
C ASP A 147 -9.17 -13.08 4.49
N ALA A 148 -8.89 -14.14 5.24
CA ALA A 148 -9.50 -14.40 6.54
C ALA A 148 -9.17 -13.34 7.60
N SER A 149 -8.12 -12.53 7.40
CA SER A 149 -7.79 -11.41 8.29
C SER A 149 -8.68 -10.19 8.07
N PHE A 150 -9.37 -10.09 6.93
CA PHE A 150 -10.23 -8.94 6.63
C PHE A 150 -11.37 -8.83 7.65
N GLY A 151 -11.47 -7.69 8.32
CA GLY A 151 -12.42 -7.48 9.43
C GLY A 151 -11.91 -7.91 10.81
N THR A 152 -10.69 -8.45 10.91
CA THR A 152 -10.01 -8.71 12.18
C THR A 152 -9.11 -7.53 12.57
N PRO A 153 -8.74 -7.38 13.86
CA PRO A 153 -7.82 -6.32 14.29
C PRO A 153 -6.49 -6.30 13.54
N ALA A 154 -5.99 -7.46 13.10
CA ALA A 154 -4.72 -7.58 12.38
C ALA A 154 -4.71 -6.77 11.08
N PHE A 155 -5.83 -6.71 10.34
CA PHE A 155 -5.92 -5.95 9.09
C PHE A 155 -5.89 -4.44 9.35
N CYS A 156 -6.42 -4.01 10.48
CA CYS A 156 -6.50 -2.60 10.90
C CYS A 156 -5.22 -2.11 11.60
N ALA A 157 -4.34 -3.04 11.99
CA ALA A 157 -3.23 -2.79 12.91
C ALA A 157 -2.13 -1.90 12.31
N ASP A 158 -2.05 -1.80 10.97
CA ASP A 158 -1.19 -0.82 10.31
C ASP A 158 -1.51 0.61 10.76
N CYS A 159 -2.79 0.99 10.88
CA CYS A 159 -3.15 2.34 11.31
C CYS A 159 -3.42 2.43 12.82
N HIS A 160 -4.01 1.39 13.41
CA HIS A 160 -4.54 1.44 14.78
C HIS A 160 -3.60 0.91 15.85
N GLN A 161 -2.45 0.35 15.46
CA GLN A 161 -1.46 -0.12 16.42
C GLN A 161 -0.17 0.64 16.20
N PHE A 162 -0.08 1.77 16.89
CA PHE A 162 1.02 2.70 16.78
C PHE A 162 2.31 2.06 17.29
N THR A 163 3.22 1.78 16.37
CA THR A 163 4.63 1.67 16.69
C THR A 163 5.17 3.09 16.64
N PHE A 164 5.16 3.84 17.75
CA PHE A 164 5.84 5.14 17.75
C PHE A 164 7.26 4.88 17.26
N PRO A 165 7.66 5.38 16.08
CA PRO A 165 9.04 5.26 15.66
C PRO A 165 9.82 5.94 16.78
N VAL A 166 10.83 5.25 17.32
CA VAL A 166 11.88 5.99 18.01
C VAL A 166 12.52 6.79 16.89
N LEU A 167 12.09 8.05 16.76
CA LEU A 167 12.62 8.99 15.80
C LEU A 167 14.00 9.36 16.34
N ASP A 168 15.03 8.74 15.79
CA ASP A 168 16.43 9.11 16.01
C ASP A 168 16.70 10.53 15.49
#